data_AF-A0A378J9D7-F1
#
_entry.id   AF-A0A378J9D7-F1
#
_cell.length_a   1.000
_cell.length_b   1.000
_cell.length_c   1.000
_cell.angle_alpha   90.00
_cell.angle_beta   90.00
_cell.angle_gamma   90.00
#
_symmetry.space_group_name_H-M   'P 1'
#
loop_
_entity.id
_entity.type
_entity.pdbx_description
1 polymer ?
#
loop_
_entity_poly.entity_id
_entity_poly.type
_entity_poly.pdbx_seq_one_letter_code
_entity_poly.pdbx_strand_id
1 'polypeptide(L)'
;MNIYLKKSNCDAILISLQSFLKKMREPTHSLGKYDLEQNIVITFGKDIPISLQREIINCLNEICLEIEQKKMDINLSFNKTKYIAQEIKKHILVENKALCRHLISGLEELIVSSNELTDYALEDIELSKILNSIEKSLYSLSDIEFIPLTQTFPNSCFACSILMVLKELKLIHEPTRTQELQIYKQIWLEPGKQSDIEKVILYLSQYKIKMIGLDFVEKTEDLLDLSNRIKNNRPELSQHIINQYTLFNQNKNKINQYSIQKIEDPYSINNEFFKGGFTFLISRSLSNQGLHVLFARIWQDQFQVIDPENGAVKLYPSFAEYYDSFENFKKEFTGVALHIVPD
;
A
#
# COMPACT_ATOMS: atom_id res chain seq x y z
N MET A 1 23.91 5.51 -6.90
CA MET A 1 24.03 6.97 -6.82
C MET A 1 22.75 7.57 -6.21
N ASN A 2 22.88 8.31 -5.12
CA ASN A 2 21.75 9.03 -4.52
C ASN A 2 21.84 10.50 -4.93
N ILE A 3 20.85 11.00 -5.67
CA ILE A 3 20.74 12.39 -6.10
C ILE A 3 19.69 13.08 -5.22
N TYR A 4 20.13 14.09 -4.49
CA TYR A 4 19.22 14.93 -3.70
C TYR A 4 19.08 16.30 -4.37
N LEU A 5 17.89 16.57 -4.89
CA LEU A 5 17.55 17.82 -5.56
C LEU A 5 17.12 18.86 -4.53
N LYS A 6 17.78 20.02 -4.54
CA LYS A 6 17.43 21.23 -3.78
C LYS A 6 17.50 22.42 -4.72
N LYS A 7 16.77 23.50 -4.38
CA LYS A 7 16.86 24.76 -5.13
C LYS A 7 18.31 25.21 -5.40
N SER A 8 19.22 25.01 -4.44
CA SER A 8 20.62 25.42 -4.53
C SER A 8 21.51 24.57 -5.46
N ASN A 9 21.07 23.38 -5.88
CA ASN A 9 21.90 22.47 -6.68
C ASN A 9 21.18 21.88 -7.91
N CYS A 10 19.92 22.22 -8.15
CA CYS A 10 19.16 21.68 -9.28
C CYS A 10 19.81 21.98 -10.63
N ASP A 11 20.29 23.20 -10.85
CA ASP A 11 20.93 23.58 -12.12
C ASP A 11 22.22 22.78 -12.37
N ALA A 12 23.05 22.63 -11.34
CA ALA A 12 24.28 21.84 -11.43
C ALA A 12 23.99 20.35 -11.69
N ILE A 13 22.95 19.81 -11.08
CA ILE A 13 22.52 18.42 -11.29
C ILE A 13 21.95 18.26 -12.70
N LEU A 14 21.16 19.20 -13.19
CA LEU A 14 20.62 19.18 -14.55
C LEU A 14 21.76 19.20 -15.59
N ILE A 15 22.75 20.08 -15.42
CA ILE A 15 23.94 20.13 -16.29
C ILE A 15 24.68 18.78 -16.26
N SER A 16 24.79 18.16 -15.09
CA SER A 16 25.45 16.86 -14.93
C SER A 16 24.67 15.75 -15.66
N LEU A 17 23.34 15.74 -15.54
CA LEU A 17 22.46 14.80 -16.25
C LEU A 17 22.52 15.00 -17.77
N GLN A 18 22.51 16.25 -18.24
CA GLN A 18 22.64 16.57 -19.67
C GLN A 18 24.00 16.15 -20.23
N SER A 19 25.08 16.34 -19.46
CA SER A 19 26.42 15.86 -19.82
C SER A 19 26.47 14.34 -19.90
N PHE A 20 25.83 13.64 -18.94
CA PHE A 20 25.69 12.19 -18.98
C PHE A 20 24.89 11.72 -20.19
N LEU A 21 23.74 12.33 -20.47
CA LEU A 21 22.92 12.05 -21.66
C LEU A 21 23.72 12.23 -22.96
N LYS A 22 24.53 13.30 -23.04
CA LYS A 22 25.40 13.53 -24.22
C LYS A 22 26.39 12.39 -24.42
N LYS A 23 27.02 11.90 -23.35
CA LYS A 23 27.91 10.72 -23.40
C LYS A 23 27.14 9.45 -23.78
N MET A 24 25.94 9.28 -23.24
CA MET A 24 25.07 8.16 -23.56
C MET A 24 24.64 8.14 -25.03
N ARG A 25 24.66 9.26 -25.75
CA ARG A 25 24.40 9.31 -27.19
C ARG A 25 25.61 8.92 -28.05
N GLU A 26 26.81 8.83 -27.48
CA GLU A 26 27.99 8.38 -28.21
C GLU A 26 27.94 6.87 -28.48
N PRO A 27 28.62 6.35 -29.53
CA PRO A 27 28.62 4.92 -29.86
C PRO A 27 29.09 4.05 -28.68
N THR A 28 28.46 2.90 -28.47
CA THR A 28 28.69 2.01 -27.29
C THR A 28 30.15 1.60 -27.04
N HIS A 29 31.02 1.64 -28.05
CA HIS A 29 32.46 1.39 -27.89
C HIS A 29 33.20 2.46 -27.06
N SER A 30 32.60 3.63 -26.79
CA SER A 30 33.18 4.69 -25.95
C SER A 30 32.72 4.64 -24.48
N LEU A 31 31.74 3.80 -24.14
CA LEU A 31 31.25 3.65 -22.77
C LEU A 31 32.11 2.64 -22.02
N GLY A 32 32.70 3.05 -20.90
CA GLY A 32 33.52 2.18 -20.07
C GLY A 32 32.68 1.06 -19.46
N LYS A 33 33.29 -0.12 -19.25
CA LYS A 33 32.65 -1.31 -18.66
C LYS A 33 32.06 -1.07 -17.24
N TYR A 34 32.44 0.05 -16.60
CA TYR A 34 32.02 0.46 -15.26
C TYR A 34 30.81 1.40 -15.21
N ASP A 35 30.26 1.83 -16.35
CA ASP A 35 29.11 2.74 -16.41
C ASP A 35 27.75 2.03 -16.47
N LEU A 36 27.74 0.69 -16.50
CA LEU A 36 26.64 -0.12 -17.07
C LEU A 36 25.61 -0.67 -16.08
N GLU A 37 25.80 -0.51 -14.77
CA GLU A 37 24.78 -0.85 -13.77
C GLU A 37 24.71 0.27 -12.73
N GLN A 38 23.82 1.24 -12.94
CA GLN A 38 23.62 2.33 -11.99
C GLN A 38 22.25 2.21 -11.34
N ASN A 39 22.24 2.11 -10.02
CA ASN A 39 21.05 2.40 -9.23
C ASN A 39 21.01 3.92 -8.97
N ILE A 40 20.04 4.64 -9.53
CA ILE A 40 19.85 6.08 -9.35
C ILE A 40 18.61 6.31 -8.48
N VAL A 41 18.83 6.82 -7.28
CA VAL A 41 17.74 7.21 -6.37
C VAL A 41 17.65 8.73 -6.34
N ILE A 42 16.51 9.28 -6.75
CA ILE A 42 16.27 10.72 -6.80
C ILE A 42 15.33 11.14 -5.67
N THR A 43 15.71 12.18 -4.94
CA THR A 43 14.89 12.80 -3.89
C THR A 43 14.64 14.26 -4.22
N PHE A 44 13.38 14.64 -4.39
CA PHE A 44 12.97 16.03 -4.64
C PHE A 44 12.85 16.81 -3.32
N GLY A 45 13.48 17.98 -3.25
CA GLY A 45 13.31 18.95 -2.18
C GLY A 45 12.07 19.82 -2.36
N LYS A 46 11.61 20.46 -1.28
CA LYS A 46 10.36 21.23 -1.23
C LYS A 46 10.30 22.42 -2.19
N ASP A 47 11.42 23.14 -2.35
CA ASP A 47 11.44 24.47 -2.98
C ASP A 47 12.02 24.47 -4.39
N ILE A 48 11.91 23.34 -5.12
CA ILE A 48 12.38 23.25 -6.50
C ILE A 48 11.33 23.86 -7.44
N PRO A 49 11.68 24.87 -8.26
CA PRO A 49 10.80 25.43 -9.27
C PRO A 49 10.22 24.35 -10.21
N ILE A 50 8.95 24.47 -10.54
CA ILE A 50 8.23 23.55 -11.43
C ILE A 50 8.94 23.41 -12.79
N SER A 51 9.45 24.51 -13.35
CA SER A 51 10.22 24.50 -14.61
C SER A 51 11.44 23.59 -14.51
N LEU A 52 12.21 23.68 -13.42
CA LEU A 52 13.39 22.84 -13.21
C LEU A 52 13.02 21.38 -12.95
N GLN A 53 11.92 21.12 -12.22
CA GLN A 53 11.41 19.74 -12.10
C GLN A 53 11.09 19.17 -13.49
N ARG A 54 10.41 19.93 -14.35
CA ARG A 54 10.07 19.52 -15.72
C ARG A 54 11.32 19.22 -16.55
N GLU A 55 12.32 20.10 -16.53
CA GLU A 55 13.57 19.90 -17.27
C GLU A 55 14.33 18.65 -16.80
N ILE A 56 14.38 18.42 -15.48
CA ILE A 56 15.00 17.22 -14.92
C ILE A 56 14.24 15.96 -15.37
N ILE A 57 12.91 15.94 -15.29
CA ILE A 57 12.10 14.80 -15.73
C ILE A 57 12.29 14.52 -17.22
N ASN A 58 12.28 15.56 -18.06
CA ASN A 58 12.54 15.40 -19.50
C ASN A 58 13.92 14.80 -19.74
N CYS A 59 14.95 15.30 -19.06
CA CYS A 59 16.30 14.78 -19.21
C CYS A 59 16.41 13.31 -18.76
N LEU A 60 15.72 12.93 -17.69
CA LEU A 60 15.69 11.54 -17.21
C LEU A 60 14.94 10.63 -18.19
N ASN A 61 13.85 11.08 -18.78
CA ASN A 61 13.12 10.33 -19.79
C ASN A 61 13.96 10.09 -21.04
N GLU A 62 14.68 11.12 -21.51
CA GLU A 62 15.64 10.97 -22.62
C GLU A 62 16.75 9.98 -22.29
N ILE A 63 17.28 9.99 -21.06
CA ILE A 63 18.25 8.98 -20.62
C ILE A 63 17.63 7.58 -20.70
N CYS A 64 16.39 7.41 -20.24
CA CYS A 64 15.70 6.11 -20.31
C CYS A 64 15.51 5.65 -21.76
N LEU A 65 15.16 6.54 -22.69
CA LEU A 65 15.03 6.21 -24.11
C LEU A 65 16.35 5.71 -24.72
N GLU A 66 17.48 6.36 -24.40
CA GLU A 66 18.81 5.90 -24.85
C GLU A 66 19.16 4.53 -24.26
N ILE A 67 18.80 4.29 -23.00
CA ILE A 67 19.02 3.02 -22.30
C ILE A 67 18.23 1.89 -22.98
N GLU A 68 16.96 2.11 -23.32
CA GLU A 68 16.14 1.15 -24.07
C GLU A 68 16.75 0.82 -25.44
N GLN A 69 17.16 1.84 -26.21
CA GLN A 69 17.77 1.65 -27.52
C GLN A 69 19.06 0.84 -27.46
N LYS A 70 19.85 1.06 -26.40
CA LYS A 70 21.12 0.37 -26.18
C LYS A 70 20.98 -0.96 -25.43
N LYS A 71 19.76 -1.32 -25.00
CA LYS A 71 19.46 -2.52 -24.19
C LYS A 71 20.34 -2.60 -22.94
N MET A 72 20.46 -1.46 -22.26
CA MET A 72 21.16 -1.35 -20.99
C MET A 72 20.16 -1.47 -19.84
N ASP A 73 20.64 -1.89 -18.67
CA ASP A 73 19.83 -1.99 -17.47
C ASP A 73 20.13 -0.82 -16.51
N ILE A 74 19.08 -0.18 -16.03
CA ILE A 74 19.17 0.86 -15.00
C ILE A 74 18.06 0.67 -13.97
N ASN A 75 18.42 0.89 -12.71
CA ASN A 75 17.45 0.92 -11.63
C ASN A 75 17.21 2.37 -11.23
N LEU A 76 16.06 2.93 -11.59
CA LEU A 76 15.72 4.31 -11.23
C LEU A 76 14.61 4.33 -10.16
N SER A 77 14.81 5.11 -9.11
CA SER A 77 13.88 5.22 -7.99
C SER A 77 13.59 6.67 -7.66
N PHE A 78 12.33 6.97 -7.36
CA PHE A 78 11.98 8.16 -6.59
C PHE A 78 11.80 7.77 -5.13
N ASN A 79 12.62 8.34 -4.25
CA ASN A 79 12.59 8.00 -2.82
C ASN A 79 11.32 8.49 -2.13
N LYS A 80 10.87 9.71 -2.47
CA LYS A 80 9.62 10.32 -2.01
C LYS A 80 9.10 11.25 -3.09
N THR A 81 7.80 11.20 -3.34
CA THR A 81 7.15 12.00 -4.39
C THR A 81 6.39 13.21 -3.85
N LYS A 82 6.34 13.37 -2.51
CA LYS A 82 5.60 14.44 -1.82
C LYS A 82 5.88 15.85 -2.35
N TYR A 83 7.12 16.13 -2.76
CA TYR A 83 7.56 17.46 -3.22
C TYR A 83 7.61 17.60 -4.75
N ILE A 84 7.23 16.56 -5.49
CA ILE A 84 7.01 16.68 -6.94
C ILE A 84 5.69 17.43 -7.13
N ALA A 85 5.69 18.51 -7.91
CA ALA A 85 4.48 19.28 -8.17
C ALA A 85 3.44 18.44 -8.92
N GLN A 86 2.14 18.67 -8.67
CA GLN A 86 1.08 17.82 -9.21
C GLN A 86 1.08 17.75 -10.74
N GLU A 87 1.31 18.88 -11.40
CA GLU A 87 1.45 18.95 -12.86
C GLU A 87 2.66 18.17 -13.38
N ILE A 88 3.74 18.05 -12.59
CA ILE A 88 4.92 17.27 -12.94
C ILE A 88 4.64 15.79 -12.74
N LYS A 89 3.88 15.39 -11.72
CA LYS A 89 3.43 13.99 -11.57
C LYS A 89 2.61 13.55 -12.78
N LYS A 90 1.69 14.40 -13.24
CA LYS A 90 0.94 14.18 -14.49
C LYS A 90 1.87 14.09 -15.68
N HIS A 91 2.80 15.02 -15.82
CA HIS A 91 3.82 15.02 -16.88
C HIS A 91 4.60 13.70 -16.92
N ILE A 92 5.03 13.18 -15.77
CA ILE A 92 5.73 11.90 -15.66
C ILE A 92 4.86 10.76 -16.20
N LEU A 93 3.65 10.58 -15.65
CA LEU A 93 2.80 9.43 -15.96
C LEU A 93 2.25 9.44 -17.39
N VAL A 94 1.92 10.63 -17.90
CA VAL A 94 1.25 10.80 -19.19
C VAL A 94 2.25 10.89 -20.33
N GLU A 95 3.28 11.74 -20.19
CA GLU A 95 4.16 12.13 -21.31
C GLU A 95 5.51 11.40 -21.29
N ASN A 96 5.91 10.77 -20.17
CA ASN A 96 7.25 10.20 -19.99
C ASN A 96 7.20 8.70 -19.67
N LYS A 97 6.65 7.91 -20.61
CA LYS A 97 6.44 6.47 -20.44
C LYS A 97 7.73 5.67 -20.31
N ALA A 98 8.80 6.04 -21.02
CA ALA A 98 10.10 5.38 -20.89
C ALA A 98 10.63 5.51 -19.46
N LEU A 99 10.53 6.71 -18.87
CA LEU A 99 10.85 6.90 -17.45
C LEU A 99 10.02 5.99 -16.53
N CYS A 100 8.72 5.84 -16.81
CA CYS A 100 7.84 4.96 -16.02
C CYS A 100 8.26 3.49 -16.08
N ARG A 101 8.73 2.98 -17.22
CA ARG A 101 9.19 1.58 -17.37
C ARG A 101 10.45 1.29 -16.55
N HIS A 102 11.31 2.29 -16.37
CA HIS A 102 12.56 2.17 -15.63
C HIS A 102 12.45 2.54 -14.14
N LEU A 103 11.27 3.00 -13.69
CA LEU A 103 11.01 3.32 -12.29
C LEU A 103 10.75 2.04 -11.48
N ILE A 104 11.74 1.60 -10.70
CA ILE A 104 11.62 0.45 -9.79
C ILE A 104 10.87 0.80 -8.49
N SER A 105 10.80 2.08 -8.13
CA SER A 105 10.03 2.54 -6.96
C SER A 105 9.62 4.00 -7.09
N GLY A 106 8.47 4.34 -6.49
CA GLY A 106 7.93 5.70 -6.44
C GLY A 106 6.83 5.93 -7.47
N LEU A 107 6.71 5.07 -8.48
CA LEU A 107 5.56 5.02 -9.38
C LEU A 107 4.26 4.81 -8.57
N GLU A 108 4.31 3.97 -7.54
CA GLU A 108 3.17 3.67 -6.68
C GLU A 108 2.67 4.92 -5.94
N GLU A 109 3.57 5.77 -5.43
CA GLU A 109 3.20 7.04 -4.78
C GLU A 109 2.69 8.09 -5.77
N LEU A 110 3.22 8.12 -7.00
CA LEU A 110 2.78 9.04 -8.05
C LEU A 110 1.33 8.78 -8.43
N ILE A 111 1.00 7.52 -8.71
CA ILE A 111 -0.31 7.08 -9.19
C ILE A 111 -1.42 7.43 -8.18
N VAL A 112 -1.22 7.15 -6.89
CA VAL A 112 -2.26 7.37 -5.87
C VAL A 112 -2.32 8.81 -5.36
N SER A 113 -1.55 9.73 -5.95
CA SER A 113 -1.50 11.10 -5.45
C SER A 113 -2.72 11.97 -5.81
N SER A 114 -3.53 11.55 -6.79
CA SER A 114 -4.85 12.14 -7.08
C SER A 114 -5.76 11.13 -7.77
N ASN A 115 -7.07 11.38 -7.75
CA ASN A 115 -8.04 10.58 -8.52
C ASN A 115 -7.72 10.61 -10.03
N GLU A 116 -7.40 11.78 -10.59
CA GLU A 116 -7.07 11.91 -12.01
C GLU A 116 -5.91 10.99 -12.45
N LEU A 117 -4.84 10.92 -11.67
CA LEU A 117 -3.68 10.10 -12.02
C LEU A 117 -3.94 8.61 -11.84
N THR A 118 -4.76 8.26 -10.84
CA THR A 118 -5.21 6.87 -10.65
C THR A 118 -6.11 6.43 -11.80
N ASP A 119 -7.05 7.27 -12.22
CA ASP A 119 -7.96 6.99 -13.33
C ASP A 119 -7.18 6.78 -14.62
N TYR A 120 -6.23 7.68 -14.89
CA TYR A 120 -5.32 7.53 -16.02
C TYR A 120 -4.53 6.21 -15.98
N ALA A 121 -3.96 5.84 -14.83
CA ALA A 121 -3.20 4.59 -14.70
C ALA A 121 -4.07 3.34 -14.89
N LEU A 122 -5.34 3.39 -14.49
CA LEU A 122 -6.30 2.30 -14.66
C LEU A 122 -6.82 2.18 -16.10
N GLU A 123 -6.85 3.28 -16.86
CA GLU A 123 -7.29 3.31 -18.26
C GLU A 123 -6.14 3.02 -19.25
N ASP A 124 -4.91 3.39 -18.88
CA ASP A 124 -3.73 3.23 -19.73
C ASP A 124 -3.18 1.80 -19.68
N ILE A 125 -3.25 1.11 -20.82
CA ILE A 125 -2.82 -0.30 -20.96
C ILE A 125 -1.34 -0.48 -20.62
N GLU A 126 -0.50 0.50 -20.95
CA GLU A 126 0.94 0.40 -20.73
C GLU A 126 1.29 0.52 -19.25
N LEU A 127 0.74 1.51 -18.55
CA LEU A 127 0.92 1.66 -17.11
C LEU A 127 0.33 0.47 -16.34
N SER A 128 -0.81 -0.07 -16.79
CA SER A 128 -1.36 -1.30 -16.21
C SER A 128 -0.40 -2.49 -16.34
N LYS A 129 0.29 -2.63 -17.48
CA LYS A 129 1.32 -3.67 -17.67
C LYS A 129 2.54 -3.43 -16.77
N ILE A 130 3.00 -2.18 -16.66
CA ILE A 130 4.11 -1.81 -15.78
C ILE A 130 3.74 -2.15 -14.33
N LEU A 131 2.57 -1.72 -13.84
CA LEU A 131 2.09 -2.04 -12.50
C LEU A 131 2.04 -3.54 -12.23
N ASN A 132 1.50 -4.32 -13.15
CA ASN A 132 1.38 -5.77 -12.97
C ASN A 132 2.71 -6.52 -13.10
N SER A 133 3.76 -5.88 -13.62
CA SER A 133 5.13 -6.42 -13.63
C SER A 133 5.89 -6.17 -12.31
N ILE A 134 5.36 -5.35 -11.40
CA ILE A 134 5.97 -5.10 -10.09
C ILE A 134 5.85 -6.37 -9.23
N GLU A 135 6.97 -7.04 -9.03
CA GLU A 135 7.06 -8.22 -8.18
C GLU A 135 7.06 -7.82 -6.70
N LYS A 136 5.92 -7.98 -6.00
CA LYS A 136 5.87 -7.94 -4.52
C LYS A 136 5.17 -9.15 -3.89
N SER A 137 5.05 -10.26 -4.61
CA SER A 137 4.73 -11.53 -3.96
C SER A 137 5.98 -12.01 -3.21
N LEU A 138 5.84 -12.46 -1.98
CA LEU A 138 6.88 -13.30 -1.40
C LEU A 138 6.84 -14.61 -2.19
N TYR A 139 8.01 -14.98 -2.73
CA TYR A 139 8.34 -16.21 -3.44
C TYR A 139 7.19 -17.23 -3.56
N SER A 140 6.88 -17.61 -4.80
CA SER A 140 6.17 -18.85 -5.12
C SER A 140 6.94 -20.01 -4.47
N LEU A 141 6.62 -20.31 -3.22
CA LEU A 141 6.95 -21.58 -2.61
C LEU A 141 6.07 -22.57 -3.36
N SER A 142 6.70 -23.41 -4.17
CA SER A 142 6.10 -24.32 -5.16
C SER A 142 5.03 -25.28 -4.62
N ASP A 143 4.72 -25.20 -3.33
CA ASP A 143 3.90 -26.12 -2.56
C ASP A 143 2.92 -25.42 -1.59
N ILE A 144 2.64 -24.12 -1.77
CA ILE A 144 1.68 -23.38 -0.92
C ILE A 144 0.46 -22.92 -1.73
N GLU A 145 -0.73 -23.35 -1.32
CA GLU A 145 -2.04 -23.02 -1.92
C GLU A 145 -2.42 -21.53 -1.75
N PHE A 146 -1.74 -20.82 -0.85
CA PHE A 146 -1.97 -19.41 -0.50
C PHE A 146 -0.67 -18.60 -0.56
N ILE A 147 -0.59 -17.61 -1.45
CA ILE A 147 0.57 -16.69 -1.55
C ILE A 147 0.24 -15.39 -0.81
N PRO A 148 0.96 -15.04 0.28
CA PRO A 148 0.80 -13.74 0.93
C PRO A 148 1.10 -12.60 -0.04
N LEU A 149 0.16 -11.67 -0.18
CA LEU A 149 0.35 -10.49 -1.01
C LEU A 149 0.96 -9.35 -0.20
N THR A 150 1.98 -8.70 -0.76
CA THR A 150 2.49 -7.43 -0.25
C THR A 150 1.85 -6.28 -1.01
N GLN A 151 1.32 -5.31 -0.28
CA GLN A 151 0.67 -4.11 -0.80
C GLN A 151 1.63 -3.37 -1.75
N THR A 152 1.11 -2.94 -2.90
CA THR A 152 1.85 -2.14 -3.89
C THR A 152 1.85 -0.69 -3.47
N PHE A 153 0.67 -0.17 -3.15
CA PHE A 153 0.50 1.26 -2.91
C PHE A 153 0.60 1.58 -1.42
N PRO A 154 1.11 2.77 -1.05
CA PRO A 154 1.07 3.21 0.33
C PRO A 154 -0.35 3.13 0.90
N ASN A 155 -0.52 2.58 2.09
CA ASN A 155 -1.80 2.48 2.82
C ASN A 155 -2.90 1.64 2.14
N SER A 156 -2.55 0.78 1.18
CA SER A 156 -3.50 -0.07 0.45
C SER A 156 -3.73 -1.46 1.07
N CYS A 157 -3.26 -1.68 2.30
CA CYS A 157 -3.37 -2.94 3.04
C CYS A 157 -4.78 -3.55 3.03
N PHE A 158 -5.85 -2.75 3.13
CA PHE A 158 -7.23 -3.24 2.98
C PHE A 158 -7.54 -3.74 1.57
N ALA A 159 -7.13 -3.03 0.53
CA ALA A 159 -7.33 -3.48 -0.85
C ALA A 159 -6.59 -4.80 -1.11
N CYS A 160 -5.36 -4.91 -0.61
CA CYS A 160 -4.56 -6.11 -0.67
C CYS A 160 -5.22 -7.30 0.09
N SER A 161 -5.73 -7.05 1.30
CA SER A 161 -6.48 -8.06 2.08
C SER A 161 -7.78 -8.49 1.40
N ILE A 162 -8.51 -7.57 0.78
CA ILE A 162 -9.71 -7.89 -0.02
C ILE A 162 -9.34 -8.76 -1.21
N LEU A 163 -8.24 -8.47 -1.92
CA LEU A 163 -7.78 -9.34 -3.02
C LEU A 163 -7.51 -10.76 -2.56
N MET A 164 -6.87 -10.94 -1.40
CA MET A 164 -6.65 -12.27 -0.82
C MET A 164 -7.98 -12.98 -0.57
N VAL A 165 -8.98 -12.31 0.01
CA VAL A 165 -10.33 -12.90 0.19
C VAL A 165 -10.97 -13.28 -1.14
N LEU A 166 -10.97 -12.38 -2.12
CA LEU A 166 -11.60 -12.63 -3.43
C LEU A 166 -10.96 -13.81 -4.16
N LYS A 167 -9.63 -13.96 -4.06
CA LYS A 167 -8.88 -15.08 -4.61
C LYS A 167 -9.27 -16.39 -3.92
N GLU A 168 -9.29 -16.41 -2.60
CA GLU A 168 -9.64 -17.61 -1.82
C GLU A 168 -11.10 -18.05 -2.04
N LEU A 169 -12.01 -17.09 -2.18
CA LEU A 169 -13.41 -17.34 -2.52
C LEU A 169 -13.63 -17.67 -4.00
N LYS A 170 -12.55 -17.76 -4.82
CA LYS A 170 -12.60 -18.04 -6.27
C LYS A 170 -13.45 -17.04 -7.06
N LEU A 171 -13.58 -15.81 -6.55
CA LEU A 171 -14.26 -14.70 -7.21
C LEU A 171 -13.35 -13.99 -8.24
N ILE A 172 -12.04 -14.18 -8.12
CA ILE A 172 -11.03 -13.77 -9.10
C ILE A 172 -10.06 -14.92 -9.38
N HIS A 173 -9.43 -14.92 -10.55
CA HIS A 173 -8.43 -15.93 -10.89
C HIS A 173 -7.08 -15.66 -10.24
N GLU A 174 -6.38 -14.60 -10.63
CA GLU A 174 -5.11 -14.19 -10.03
C GLU A 174 -5.16 -12.72 -9.60
N PRO A 175 -4.65 -12.38 -8.40
CA PRO A 175 -4.53 -11.00 -7.96
C PRO A 175 -3.54 -10.23 -8.82
N THR A 176 -3.93 -9.03 -9.25
CA THR A 176 -3.08 -8.10 -10.00
C THR A 176 -2.99 -6.76 -9.26
N ARG A 177 -1.90 -6.00 -9.51
CA ARG A 177 -1.72 -4.69 -8.86
C ARG A 177 -2.69 -3.66 -9.39
N THR A 178 -3.14 -3.84 -10.64
CA THR A 178 -4.23 -3.05 -11.20
C THR A 178 -5.55 -3.30 -10.45
N GLN A 179 -5.89 -4.55 -10.12
CA GLN A 179 -7.07 -4.83 -9.29
C GLN A 179 -6.91 -4.27 -7.87
N GLU A 180 -5.70 -4.33 -7.29
CA GLU A 180 -5.41 -3.69 -6.00
C GLU A 180 -5.71 -2.19 -6.06
N LEU A 181 -5.25 -1.51 -7.11
CA LEU A 181 -5.50 -0.09 -7.34
C LEU A 181 -7.00 0.21 -7.53
N GLN A 182 -7.72 -0.63 -8.27
CA GLN A 182 -9.16 -0.50 -8.49
C GLN A 182 -9.93 -0.57 -7.17
N ILE A 183 -9.62 -1.57 -6.34
CA ILE A 183 -10.23 -1.70 -5.01
C ILE A 183 -9.85 -0.50 -4.15
N TYR A 184 -8.55 -0.18 -4.11
CA TYR A 184 -8.04 0.90 -3.25
C TYR A 184 -8.70 2.24 -3.55
N LYS A 185 -8.86 2.58 -4.83
CA LYS A 185 -9.60 3.77 -5.28
C LYS A 185 -11.04 3.81 -4.76
N GLN A 186 -11.71 2.67 -4.71
CA GLN A 186 -13.12 2.60 -4.27
C GLN A 186 -13.27 2.72 -2.76
N ILE A 187 -12.25 2.32 -1.99
CA ILE A 187 -12.35 2.24 -0.53
C ILE A 187 -11.58 3.32 0.22
N TRP A 188 -10.67 4.08 -0.40
CA TRP A 188 -9.92 5.11 0.31
C TRP A 188 -10.80 6.26 0.80
N LEU A 189 -10.34 6.97 1.85
CA LEU A 189 -10.93 8.25 2.23
C LEU A 189 -10.65 9.32 1.16
N GLU A 190 -9.39 9.40 0.76
CA GLU A 190 -8.84 10.33 -0.23
C GLU A 190 -7.70 9.62 -0.98
N PRO A 191 -7.31 10.10 -2.18
CA PRO A 191 -6.20 9.52 -2.94
C PRO A 191 -4.94 9.28 -2.09
N GLY A 192 -4.50 8.02 -2.06
CA GLY A 192 -3.29 7.59 -1.36
C GLY A 192 -3.38 7.62 0.17
N LYS A 193 -4.57 7.86 0.73
CA LYS A 193 -4.85 7.83 2.18
C LYS A 193 -5.44 6.49 2.60
N GLN A 194 -5.54 6.29 3.92
CA GLN A 194 -6.11 5.08 4.50
C GLN A 194 -7.53 4.78 3.98
N SER A 195 -7.91 3.51 4.06
CA SER A 195 -9.24 3.06 3.68
C SER A 195 -10.32 3.54 4.66
N ASP A 196 -11.48 3.84 4.10
CA ASP A 196 -12.74 4.05 4.80
C ASP A 196 -13.41 2.70 5.00
N ILE A 197 -13.62 2.29 6.25
CA ILE A 197 -14.21 0.98 6.53
C ILE A 197 -15.66 0.87 6.06
N GLU A 198 -16.41 1.98 5.99
CA GLU A 198 -17.76 1.96 5.43
C GLU A 198 -17.69 1.54 3.96
N LYS A 199 -16.75 2.11 3.21
CA LYS A 199 -16.54 1.75 1.81
C LYS A 199 -16.00 0.33 1.66
N VAL A 200 -15.18 -0.16 2.60
CA VAL A 200 -14.73 -1.57 2.63
C VAL A 200 -15.92 -2.52 2.78
N ILE A 201 -16.80 -2.27 3.76
CA ILE A 201 -17.98 -3.12 4.00
C ILE A 201 -18.92 -3.03 2.80
N LEU A 202 -19.16 -1.83 2.26
CA LEU A 202 -19.97 -1.65 1.05
C LEU A 202 -19.38 -2.41 -0.15
N TYR A 203 -18.07 -2.32 -0.37
CA TYR A 203 -17.39 -3.05 -1.46
C TYR A 203 -17.59 -4.55 -1.33
N LEU A 204 -17.34 -5.14 -0.16
CA LEU A 204 -17.52 -6.57 0.07
C LEU A 204 -18.99 -7.01 -0.07
N SER A 205 -19.95 -6.17 0.33
CA SER A 205 -21.37 -6.46 0.19
C SER A 205 -21.83 -6.61 -1.27
N GLN A 206 -21.12 -5.98 -2.22
CA GLN A 206 -21.41 -6.14 -3.66
C GLN A 206 -21.18 -7.58 -4.13
N TYR A 207 -20.28 -8.32 -3.46
CA TYR A 207 -20.00 -9.73 -3.70
C TYR A 207 -20.92 -10.66 -2.89
N LYS A 208 -21.91 -10.10 -2.20
CA LYS A 208 -22.82 -10.80 -1.28
C LYS A 208 -22.12 -11.47 -0.08
N ILE A 209 -20.90 -11.06 0.23
CA ILE A 209 -20.11 -11.65 1.31
C ILE A 209 -20.69 -11.25 2.66
N LYS A 210 -21.00 -12.24 3.51
CA LYS A 210 -21.44 -11.99 4.88
C LYS A 210 -20.26 -11.56 5.76
N MET A 211 -20.51 -10.57 6.60
CA MET A 211 -19.52 -9.98 7.48
C MET A 211 -20.05 -9.84 8.91
N ILE A 212 -19.20 -10.18 9.87
CA ILE A 212 -19.43 -9.99 11.30
C ILE A 212 -18.34 -9.05 11.80
N GLY A 213 -18.74 -7.86 12.22
CA GLY A 213 -17.87 -6.98 12.97
C GLY A 213 -17.71 -7.48 14.39
N LEU A 214 -16.47 -7.65 14.85
CA LEU A 214 -16.13 -8.07 16.20
C LEU A 214 -15.63 -6.85 16.97
N ASP A 215 -16.28 -6.55 18.08
CA ASP A 215 -15.91 -5.49 19.02
C ASP A 215 -15.47 -6.12 20.35
N PHE A 216 -14.16 -6.16 20.59
CA PHE A 216 -13.55 -6.65 21.83
C PHE A 216 -13.58 -5.52 22.85
N VAL A 217 -14.64 -5.52 23.66
CA VAL A 217 -15.09 -4.36 24.44
C VAL A 217 -13.99 -3.84 25.36
N GLU A 218 -13.30 -4.74 26.08
CA GLU A 218 -12.18 -4.39 26.98
C GLU A 218 -11.12 -3.51 26.28
N LYS A 219 -10.65 -3.92 25.09
CA LYS A 219 -9.61 -3.18 24.35
C LYS A 219 -10.14 -1.90 23.74
N THR A 220 -11.37 -1.94 23.24
CA THR A 220 -12.03 -0.77 22.68
C THR A 220 -12.20 0.32 23.76
N GLU A 221 -12.61 -0.07 24.97
CA GLU A 221 -12.74 0.83 26.12
C GLU A 221 -11.38 1.39 26.57
N ASP A 222 -10.36 0.54 26.69
CA ASP A 222 -8.99 0.95 27.01
C ASP A 222 -8.46 2.03 26.05
N LEU A 223 -8.73 1.85 24.75
CA LEU A 223 -8.33 2.80 23.72
C LEU A 223 -9.09 4.12 23.83
N LEU A 224 -10.41 4.06 24.09
CA LEU A 224 -11.20 5.26 24.31
C LEU A 224 -10.74 6.04 25.54
N ASP A 225 -10.42 5.34 26.64
CA ASP A 225 -9.86 5.97 27.84
C ASP A 225 -8.50 6.61 27.55
N LEU A 226 -7.61 5.90 26.85
CA LEU A 226 -6.35 6.47 26.36
C LEU A 226 -6.59 7.74 25.54
N SER A 227 -7.53 7.70 24.59
CA SER A 227 -7.88 8.85 23.75
C SER A 227 -8.30 10.05 24.59
N ASN A 228 -9.18 9.85 25.57
CA ASN A 228 -9.65 10.92 26.45
C ASN A 228 -8.50 11.53 27.27
N ARG A 229 -7.58 10.71 27.79
CA ARG A 229 -6.42 11.16 28.57
C ARG A 229 -5.42 11.96 27.72
N ILE A 230 -5.23 11.60 26.45
CA ILE A 230 -4.24 12.25 25.57
C ILE A 230 -4.82 13.36 24.71
N LYS A 231 -6.13 13.56 24.67
CA LYS A 231 -6.83 14.48 23.75
C LYS A 231 -6.22 15.88 23.68
N ASN A 232 -5.81 16.43 24.82
CA ASN A 232 -5.23 17.77 24.88
C ASN A 232 -3.75 17.81 24.47
N ASN A 233 -3.00 16.73 24.71
CA ASN A 233 -1.55 16.67 24.48
C ASN A 233 -1.19 16.11 23.09
N ARG A 234 -2.05 15.24 22.54
CA ARG A 234 -1.90 14.56 21.26
C ARG A 234 -3.25 14.50 20.54
N PRO A 235 -3.79 15.67 20.12
CA PRO A 235 -5.14 15.76 19.55
C PRO A 235 -5.30 14.92 18.28
N GLU A 236 -4.26 14.83 17.44
CA GLU A 236 -4.28 14.02 16.21
C GLU A 236 -4.44 12.51 16.52
N LEU A 237 -3.69 12.00 17.49
CA LEU A 237 -3.77 10.60 17.92
C LEU A 237 -5.10 10.29 18.63
N SER A 238 -5.61 11.22 19.42
CA SER A 238 -6.94 11.08 20.05
C SER A 238 -8.05 11.04 18.99
N GLN A 239 -8.03 11.96 18.01
CA GLN A 239 -9.00 11.96 16.93
C GLN A 239 -8.89 10.69 16.08
N HIS A 240 -7.67 10.17 15.89
CA HIS A 240 -7.47 8.88 15.22
C HIS A 240 -8.19 7.74 15.94
N ILE A 241 -8.00 7.59 17.26
CA ILE A 241 -8.70 6.56 18.06
C ILE A 241 -10.22 6.74 18.00
N ILE A 242 -10.71 7.98 18.14
CA ILE A 242 -12.15 8.30 18.06
C ILE A 242 -12.72 7.88 16.70
N ASN A 243 -12.00 8.17 15.62
CA ASN A 243 -12.44 7.79 14.28
C ASN A 243 -12.56 6.26 14.16
N GLN A 244 -11.61 5.48 14.67
CA GLN A 244 -11.67 4.01 14.65
C GLN A 244 -12.94 3.48 15.33
N TYR A 245 -13.21 3.97 16.54
CA TYR A 245 -14.39 3.59 17.31
C TYR A 245 -15.70 3.98 16.62
N THR A 246 -15.75 5.22 16.13
CA THR A 246 -16.93 5.79 15.47
C THR A 246 -17.26 5.05 14.18
N LEU A 247 -16.24 4.71 13.40
CA LEU A 247 -16.36 3.98 12.14
C LEU A 247 -17.03 2.60 12.31
N PHE A 248 -16.78 1.90 13.41
CA PHE A 248 -17.40 0.58 13.63
C PHE A 248 -18.85 0.69 14.11
N ASN A 249 -19.12 1.63 15.01
CA ASN A 249 -20.43 1.77 15.64
C ASN A 249 -21.48 2.49 14.78
N GLN A 250 -21.08 3.36 13.84
CA GLN A 250 -22.03 4.06 12.97
C GLN A 250 -22.53 3.23 11.77
N ASN A 251 -21.81 2.16 11.40
CA ASN A 251 -22.07 1.39 10.17
C ASN A 251 -23.06 0.23 10.32
N LYS A 252 -23.52 -0.07 11.54
CA LYS A 252 -24.41 -1.21 11.82
C LYS A 252 -25.75 -1.18 11.08
N ASN A 253 -26.25 0.00 10.72
CA ASN A 253 -27.64 0.18 10.27
C ASN A 253 -27.83 0.27 8.75
N LYS A 254 -26.75 0.18 7.96
CA LYS A 254 -26.83 0.48 6.51
C LYS A 254 -26.77 -0.74 5.60
N ILE A 255 -26.35 -1.92 6.09
CA ILE A 255 -25.99 -3.07 5.24
C ILE A 255 -26.49 -4.36 5.87
N ASN A 256 -27.42 -5.05 5.20
CA ASN A 256 -28.07 -6.28 5.72
C ASN A 256 -27.10 -7.47 5.94
N GLN A 257 -25.95 -7.45 5.28
CA GLN A 257 -24.90 -8.49 5.38
C GLN A 257 -23.83 -8.17 6.42
N TYR A 258 -23.99 -7.07 7.17
CA TYR A 258 -23.07 -6.64 8.20
C TYR A 258 -23.78 -6.65 9.55
N SER A 259 -23.26 -7.44 10.48
CA SER A 259 -23.71 -7.45 11.88
C SER A 259 -22.55 -7.15 12.80
N ILE A 260 -22.82 -6.72 14.03
CA ILE A 260 -21.78 -6.47 15.03
C ILE A 260 -22.04 -7.38 16.23
N GLN A 261 -21.03 -8.16 16.58
CA GLN A 261 -20.96 -8.99 17.76
C GLN A 261 -19.99 -8.36 18.76
N LYS A 262 -20.50 -8.07 19.97
CA LYS A 262 -19.68 -7.62 21.09
C LYS A 262 -19.09 -8.81 21.82
N ILE A 263 -17.81 -8.73 22.11
CA ILE A 263 -17.02 -9.75 22.77
C ILE A 263 -16.53 -9.15 24.10
N GLU A 264 -17.26 -9.47 25.16
CA GLU A 264 -16.95 -9.02 26.52
C GLU A 264 -15.76 -9.81 27.10
N ASP A 265 -15.70 -11.11 26.81
CA ASP A 265 -14.58 -11.98 27.17
C ASP A 265 -13.83 -12.43 25.90
N PRO A 266 -12.62 -11.90 25.62
CA PRO A 266 -11.85 -12.24 24.42
C PRO A 266 -11.48 -13.74 24.37
N TYR A 267 -11.35 -14.41 25.51
CA TYR A 267 -10.99 -15.81 25.60
C TYR A 267 -12.17 -16.76 25.33
N SER A 268 -13.39 -16.22 25.21
CA SER A 268 -14.56 -16.98 24.78
C SER A 268 -14.51 -17.36 23.29
N ILE A 269 -13.67 -16.68 22.51
CA ILE A 269 -13.44 -16.98 21.09
C ILE A 269 -12.24 -17.92 20.94
N ASN A 270 -12.43 -19.00 20.19
CA ASN A 270 -11.38 -19.93 19.83
C ASN A 270 -11.23 -20.03 18.31
N ASN A 271 -10.29 -20.87 17.85
CA ASN A 271 -10.02 -21.06 16.43
C ASN A 271 -11.24 -21.57 15.65
N GLU A 272 -12.14 -22.34 16.27
CA GLU A 272 -13.33 -22.85 15.59
C GLU A 272 -14.27 -21.72 15.14
N PHE A 273 -14.33 -20.60 15.87
CA PHE A 273 -15.11 -19.43 15.43
C PHE A 273 -14.62 -18.89 14.08
N PHE A 274 -13.31 -18.86 13.86
CA PHE A 274 -12.70 -18.31 12.64
C PHE A 274 -12.56 -19.35 11.52
N LYS A 275 -12.88 -20.62 11.80
CA LYS A 275 -12.64 -21.73 10.89
C LYS A 275 -13.48 -21.60 9.62
N GLY A 276 -12.83 -21.79 8.48
CA GLY A 276 -13.45 -21.62 7.17
C GLY A 276 -13.64 -20.16 6.76
N GLY A 277 -13.44 -19.18 7.64
CA GLY A 277 -13.54 -17.76 7.32
C GLY A 277 -12.22 -17.02 7.23
N PHE A 278 -12.31 -15.72 6.94
CA PHE A 278 -11.18 -14.79 6.89
C PHE A 278 -11.43 -13.62 7.84
N THR A 279 -10.40 -13.03 8.41
CA THR A 279 -10.54 -11.96 9.38
C THR A 279 -9.60 -10.81 9.05
N PHE A 280 -10.16 -9.62 8.96
CA PHE A 280 -9.41 -8.38 8.90
C PHE A 280 -9.24 -7.85 10.31
N LEU A 281 -8.04 -8.00 10.86
CA LEU A 281 -7.68 -7.52 12.19
C LEU A 281 -7.22 -6.07 12.06
N ILE A 282 -7.93 -5.16 12.72
CA ILE A 282 -7.61 -3.74 12.65
C ILE A 282 -6.55 -3.44 13.70
N SER A 283 -5.47 -2.82 13.26
CA SER A 283 -4.30 -2.51 14.08
C SER A 283 -3.91 -1.05 13.92
N ARG A 284 -3.29 -0.49 14.95
CA ARG A 284 -2.69 0.83 14.97
C ARG A 284 -1.19 0.68 14.80
N SER A 285 -0.63 1.36 13.82
CA SER A 285 0.82 1.38 13.65
C SER A 285 1.45 2.54 14.44
N LEU A 286 2.53 2.22 15.17
CA LEU A 286 3.27 3.18 15.97
C LEU A 286 4.04 4.19 15.11
N SER A 287 4.37 3.85 13.85
CA SER A 287 5.27 4.64 12.99
C SER A 287 4.57 5.71 12.16
N ASN A 288 3.31 5.49 11.77
CA ASN A 288 2.58 6.33 10.82
C ASN A 288 1.27 6.91 11.42
N GLN A 289 0.95 6.58 12.68
CA GLN A 289 -0.27 6.99 13.39
C GLN A 289 -1.57 6.67 12.64
N GLY A 290 -1.53 5.71 11.71
CA GLY A 290 -2.63 5.29 10.87
C GLY A 290 -3.20 3.92 11.25
N LEU A 291 -4.35 3.61 10.65
CA LEU A 291 -4.92 2.27 10.69
C LEU A 291 -4.19 1.37 9.69
N HIS A 292 -3.89 0.15 10.14
CA HIS A 292 -3.34 -0.91 9.34
C HIS A 292 -4.19 -2.16 9.52
N VAL A 293 -4.41 -2.92 8.45
CA VAL A 293 -5.13 -4.19 8.53
C VAL A 293 -4.16 -5.35 8.41
N LEU A 294 -4.27 -6.30 9.34
CA LEU A 294 -3.67 -7.61 9.23
C LEU A 294 -4.73 -8.58 8.71
N PHE A 295 -4.35 -9.46 7.80
CA PHE A 295 -5.21 -10.52 7.31
C PHE A 295 -5.00 -11.77 8.17
N ALA A 296 -6.06 -12.43 8.57
CA ALA A 296 -5.97 -13.66 9.36
C ALA A 296 -6.96 -14.73 8.92
N ARG A 297 -6.59 -15.99 9.18
CA ARG A 297 -7.44 -17.17 8.95
C ARG A 297 -6.96 -18.33 9.82
N ILE A 298 -7.76 -19.39 9.86
CA ILE A 298 -7.28 -20.68 10.38
C ILE A 298 -6.55 -21.44 9.27
N TRP A 299 -5.31 -21.83 9.54
CA TRP A 299 -4.49 -22.66 8.67
C TRP A 299 -3.86 -23.80 9.46
N GLN A 300 -4.14 -25.04 9.10
CA GLN A 300 -3.64 -26.23 9.80
C GLN A 300 -3.91 -26.14 11.33
N ASP A 301 -5.14 -25.80 11.69
CA ASP A 301 -5.61 -25.59 13.08
C ASP A 301 -4.93 -24.44 13.86
N GLN A 302 -4.03 -23.69 13.23
CA GLN A 302 -3.36 -22.51 13.80
C GLN A 302 -4.01 -21.20 13.34
N PHE A 303 -3.91 -20.17 14.16
CA PHE A 303 -4.32 -18.82 13.81
C PHE A 303 -3.19 -18.12 13.03
N GLN A 304 -3.32 -18.07 11.71
CA GLN A 304 -2.36 -17.45 10.81
C GLN A 304 -2.67 -15.96 10.69
N VAL A 305 -1.65 -15.12 10.87
CA VAL A 305 -1.74 -13.67 10.71
C VAL A 305 -0.69 -13.22 9.69
N ILE A 306 -1.14 -12.41 8.74
CA ILE A 306 -0.38 -11.93 7.60
C ILE A 306 -0.43 -10.41 7.60
N ASP A 307 0.74 -9.80 7.50
CA ASP A 307 0.89 -8.35 7.39
C ASP A 307 1.09 -7.95 5.91
N PRO A 308 0.07 -7.38 5.24
CA PRO A 308 0.19 -6.99 3.84
C PRO A 308 1.21 -5.87 3.60
N GLU A 309 1.68 -5.14 4.62
CA GLU A 309 2.69 -4.09 4.41
C GLU A 309 4.03 -4.66 3.95
N ASN A 310 4.41 -5.82 4.47
CA ASN A 310 5.72 -6.44 4.24
C ASN A 310 5.62 -7.93 3.82
N GLY A 311 4.40 -8.45 3.68
CA GLY A 311 4.13 -9.87 3.44
C GLY A 311 4.45 -10.77 4.65
N ALA A 312 4.73 -10.22 5.83
CA ALA A 312 5.18 -11.02 6.97
C ALA A 312 4.07 -11.96 7.45
N VAL A 313 4.37 -13.26 7.55
CA VAL A 313 3.45 -14.29 8.04
C VAL A 313 3.88 -14.75 9.42
N LYS A 314 2.93 -14.87 10.35
CA LYS A 314 3.13 -15.54 11.65
C LYS A 314 1.99 -16.50 11.92
N LEU A 315 2.34 -17.57 12.63
CA LEU A 315 1.41 -18.60 13.06
C LEU A 315 1.36 -18.56 14.58
N TYR A 316 0.14 -18.55 15.11
CA TYR A 316 -0.14 -18.66 16.53
C TYR A 316 -0.91 -19.95 16.77
N PRO A 317 -0.62 -20.71 17.83
CA PRO A 317 -1.40 -21.89 18.18
C PRO A 317 -2.90 -21.60 18.32
N SER A 318 -3.26 -20.41 18.81
CA SER A 318 -4.66 -19.99 18.93
C SER A 318 -4.87 -18.49 18.77
N PHE A 319 -6.12 -18.07 18.56
CA PHE A 319 -6.51 -16.66 18.65
C PHE A 319 -6.17 -16.06 20.02
N ALA A 320 -6.36 -16.79 21.12
CA ALA A 320 -6.02 -16.31 22.46
C ALA A 320 -4.52 -15.98 22.58
N GLU A 321 -3.64 -16.85 22.07
CA GLU A 321 -2.21 -16.57 22.06
C GLU A 321 -1.84 -15.39 21.15
N TYR A 322 -2.50 -15.24 20.01
CA TYR A 322 -2.38 -14.02 19.22
C TYR A 322 -2.82 -12.79 20.02
N TYR A 323 -3.93 -12.91 20.74
CA TYR A 323 -4.51 -11.86 21.56
C TYR A 323 -3.61 -11.45 22.74
N ASP A 324 -2.79 -12.36 23.25
CA ASP A 324 -1.83 -12.03 24.31
C ASP A 324 -0.50 -11.47 23.76
N SER A 325 -0.17 -11.76 22.51
CA SER A 325 1.17 -11.55 21.93
C SER A 325 1.29 -10.36 20.97
N PHE A 326 0.34 -9.41 21.03
CA PHE A 326 0.20 -8.29 20.09
C PHE A 326 1.44 -7.40 19.91
N GLU A 327 2.46 -7.49 20.77
CA GLU A 327 3.68 -6.68 20.68
C GLU A 327 4.58 -7.03 19.47
N ASN A 328 4.37 -8.17 18.82
CA ASN A 328 5.39 -8.74 17.93
C ASN A 328 5.47 -8.10 16.52
N PHE A 329 4.56 -7.20 16.13
CA PHE A 329 4.58 -6.55 14.79
C PHE A 329 4.84 -5.04 14.81
N LYS A 330 5.15 -4.43 15.97
CA LYS A 330 5.14 -2.95 16.16
C LYS A 330 3.78 -2.30 15.78
N LYS A 331 2.72 -3.11 15.75
CA LYS A 331 1.34 -2.77 15.45
C LYS A 331 0.49 -3.31 16.58
N GLU A 332 -0.33 -2.46 17.17
CA GLU A 332 -1.19 -2.81 18.30
C GLU A 332 -2.61 -3.09 17.79
N PHE A 333 -3.18 -4.25 18.10
CA PHE A 333 -4.57 -4.54 17.76
C PHE A 333 -5.52 -3.57 18.45
N THR A 334 -6.52 -3.08 17.71
CA THR A 334 -7.39 -2.01 18.20
C THR A 334 -8.63 -2.52 18.94
N GLY A 335 -8.74 -3.83 19.19
CA GLY A 335 -9.97 -4.40 19.73
C GLY A 335 -11.09 -4.56 18.71
N VAL A 336 -10.82 -4.34 17.42
CA VAL A 336 -11.85 -4.38 16.38
C VAL A 336 -11.40 -5.24 15.20
N ALA A 337 -12.28 -6.10 14.69
CA ALA A 337 -11.99 -6.93 13.53
C ALA A 337 -13.23 -7.12 12.63
N LEU A 338 -13.03 -7.34 11.34
CA LEU A 338 -14.08 -7.73 10.41
C LEU A 338 -13.89 -9.20 10.03
N HIS A 339 -14.77 -10.08 10.51
CA HIS A 339 -14.77 -11.48 10.14
C HIS A 339 -15.68 -11.71 8.92
N ILE A 340 -15.16 -12.41 7.94
CA ILE A 340 -15.78 -12.74 6.67
C ILE A 340 -16.13 -14.22 6.69
N VAL A 341 -17.42 -14.49 6.51
CA VAL A 341 -17.97 -15.85 6.51
C VAL A 341 -18.32 -16.21 5.07
N PRO A 342 -17.68 -17.23 4.47
CA PRO A 342 -18.10 -17.73 3.17
C PRO A 342 -19.54 -18.26 3.26
N ASP A 343 -20.27 -18.16 2.15
CA ASP A 343 -21.65 -18.67 2.05
C ASP A 343 -21.74 -20.20 2.08
#